data_AF-A0A382GJ71-F1
#
_entry.id   AF-A0A382GJ71-F1
#
_cell.length_a   1.000
_cell.length_b   1.000
_cell.length_c   1.000
_cell.angle_alpha   90.00
_cell.angle_beta   90.00
_cell.angle_gamma   90.00
#
_symmetry.space_group_name_H-M   'P 1'
#
loop_
_entity.id
_entity.type
_entity.pdbx_description
1 polymer ?
#
loop_
_entity_poly.entity_id
_entity_poly.type
_entity_poly.pdbx_seq_one_letter_code
_entity_poly.pdbx_strand_id
1 'polypeptide(L)'
;MKLTASEFTEWPNKAITLLGMSGIGKTTLANKLPKSKWFHYSGDYRIGTKYLEEPILDNIKERAMEVAFLKELLKTDSIYISSNITVDNLAPISTFLGKIGSPSKGGLTPKEFLRRQELHKNAEIEAMKDVPGFIEKSERIYGYDHFINDAGGSIC
;
A
#
# COMPACT_ATOMS: atom_id res chain seq x y z
N MET A 1 -15.64 -21.55 -7.93
CA MET A 1 -15.09 -22.54 -8.88
C MET A 1 -14.24 -23.52 -8.09
N LYS A 2 -14.40 -24.83 -8.25
CA LYS A 2 -13.48 -25.83 -7.70
C LYS A 2 -12.64 -26.34 -8.87
N LEU A 3 -11.35 -26.02 -8.87
CA LEU A 3 -10.38 -26.55 -9.84
C LEU A 3 -9.68 -27.75 -9.21
N THR A 4 -9.45 -28.79 -9.98
CA THR A 4 -8.50 -29.85 -9.65
C THR A 4 -7.05 -29.35 -9.80
N ALA A 5 -6.08 -30.11 -9.30
CA ALA A 5 -4.67 -29.73 -9.42
C ALA A 5 -4.19 -29.66 -10.89
N SER A 6 -4.66 -30.57 -11.76
CA SER A 6 -4.33 -30.55 -13.19
C SER A 6 -4.92 -29.31 -13.86
N GLU A 7 -6.21 -29.06 -13.63
CA GLU A 7 -6.91 -27.90 -14.19
C GLU A 7 -6.26 -26.58 -13.74
N PHE A 8 -5.84 -26.47 -12.48
CA PHE A 8 -5.11 -25.29 -12.00
C PHE A 8 -3.75 -25.14 -12.70
N THR A 9 -3.00 -26.22 -12.85
CA THR A 9 -1.67 -26.19 -13.49
C THR A 9 -1.77 -25.77 -14.95
N GLU A 10 -2.75 -26.31 -15.67
CA GLU A 10 -3.02 -26.06 -17.09
C GLU A 10 -3.72 -24.73 -17.36
N TRP A 11 -4.24 -24.05 -16.32
CA TRP A 11 -4.98 -22.79 -16.50
C TRP A 11 -4.09 -21.70 -17.12
N PRO A 12 -4.39 -21.18 -18.33
CA PRO A 12 -3.48 -20.29 -19.05
C PRO A 12 -3.26 -18.96 -18.34
N ASN A 13 -4.32 -18.35 -17.79
CA ASN A 13 -4.25 -17.06 -17.11
C ASN A 13 -4.61 -17.21 -15.63
N LYS A 14 -3.59 -17.28 -14.77
CA LYS A 14 -3.77 -17.45 -13.32
C LYS A 14 -3.87 -16.10 -12.64
N ALA A 15 -4.93 -15.89 -11.86
CA ALA A 15 -5.07 -14.74 -10.97
C ALA A 15 -5.17 -15.24 -9.52
N ILE A 16 -4.12 -14.99 -8.73
CA ILE A 16 -3.98 -15.51 -7.37
C ILE A 16 -3.94 -14.34 -6.39
N THR A 17 -4.66 -14.45 -5.27
CA THR A 17 -4.50 -13.54 -4.14
C THR A 17 -3.88 -14.29 -2.97
N LEU A 18 -2.78 -13.76 -2.42
CA LEU A 18 -2.19 -14.21 -1.18
C LEU A 18 -2.85 -13.46 -0.02
N LEU A 19 -3.57 -14.20 0.84
CA LEU A 19 -4.19 -13.67 2.04
C LEU A 19 -3.55 -14.28 3.27
N GLY A 20 -3.35 -13.45 4.30
CA GLY A 20 -2.83 -13.90 5.59
C GLY A 20 -2.16 -12.77 6.35
N MET A 21 -1.93 -13.00 7.65
CA MET A 21 -1.37 -11.98 8.54
C MET A 21 0.01 -11.47 8.10
N SER A 22 0.41 -10.31 8.61
CA SER A 22 1.80 -9.84 8.46
C SER A 22 2.78 -10.91 8.98
N GLY A 23 3.88 -11.13 8.25
CA GLY A 23 4.92 -12.09 8.63
C GLY A 23 4.73 -13.54 8.14
N ILE A 24 3.57 -13.92 7.57
CA ILE A 24 3.34 -15.30 7.07
C ILE A 24 4.04 -15.62 5.73
N GLY A 25 4.85 -14.68 5.20
CA GLY A 25 5.67 -14.90 4.00
C GLY A 25 4.98 -14.64 2.66
N LYS A 26 3.88 -13.88 2.62
CA LYS A 26 3.15 -13.54 1.37
C LYS A 26 4.07 -12.90 0.34
N THR A 27 4.73 -11.81 0.73
CA THR A 27 5.68 -11.07 -0.12
C THR A 27 6.84 -11.95 -0.55
N THR A 28 7.35 -12.82 0.33
CA THR A 28 8.39 -13.80 -0.01
C THR A 28 7.93 -14.78 -1.08
N LEU A 29 6.70 -15.30 -0.98
CA LEU A 29 6.13 -16.21 -1.97
C LEU A 29 5.87 -15.49 -3.29
N ALA A 30 5.26 -14.29 -3.24
CA ALA A 30 5.04 -13.48 -4.41
C ALA A 30 6.35 -13.22 -5.14
N ASN A 31 7.40 -12.78 -4.45
CA ASN A 31 8.72 -12.50 -5.04
C ASN A 31 9.45 -13.72 -5.63
N LYS A 32 9.06 -14.94 -5.28
CA LYS A 32 9.59 -16.17 -5.91
C LYS A 32 8.97 -16.45 -7.28
N LEU A 33 7.83 -15.84 -7.61
CA LEU A 33 7.22 -16.00 -8.92
C LEU A 33 8.02 -15.23 -9.99
N PRO A 34 8.14 -15.76 -11.23
CA PRO A 34 8.88 -15.10 -12.29
C PRO A 34 8.28 -13.73 -12.64
N LYS A 35 9.01 -12.66 -12.33
CA LYS A 35 8.61 -11.26 -12.63
C LYS A 35 8.38 -10.98 -14.11
N SER A 36 8.87 -11.86 -15.01
CA SER A 36 8.64 -11.75 -16.46
C SER A 36 7.31 -12.34 -16.92
N LYS A 37 6.62 -13.11 -16.08
CA LYS A 37 5.34 -13.77 -16.40
C LYS A 37 4.20 -13.35 -15.49
N TRP A 38 4.53 -12.93 -14.28
CA TRP A 38 3.56 -12.51 -13.28
C TRP A 38 3.58 -10.99 -13.15
N PHE A 39 2.40 -10.39 -13.23
CA PHE A 39 2.19 -9.04 -12.75
C PHE A 39 2.03 -9.06 -11.23
N HIS A 40 2.84 -8.29 -10.52
CA HIS A 40 2.81 -8.21 -9.06
C HIS A 40 2.06 -6.97 -8.61
N TYR A 41 0.89 -7.19 -8.04
CA TYR A 41 0.14 -6.16 -7.35
C TYR A 41 0.43 -6.23 -5.85
N SER A 42 1.00 -5.16 -5.30
CA SER A 42 1.19 -5.00 -3.86
C SER A 42 0.09 -4.13 -3.30
N GLY A 43 -0.73 -4.70 -2.41
CA GLY A 43 -1.80 -3.98 -1.71
C GLY A 43 -1.24 -2.82 -0.89
N ASP A 44 -0.20 -3.06 -0.10
CA ASP A 44 0.43 -2.05 0.76
C ASP A 44 1.02 -0.89 -0.05
N TYR A 45 1.68 -1.20 -1.17
CA TYR A 45 2.15 -0.17 -2.10
C TYR A 45 0.99 0.68 -2.60
N ARG A 46 -0.11 0.05 -3.03
CA ARG A 46 -1.28 0.75 -3.55
C ARG A 46 -1.96 1.62 -2.50
N ILE A 47 -2.09 1.12 -1.27
CA ILE A 47 -2.61 1.85 -0.11
C ILE A 47 -1.81 3.14 0.07
N GLY A 48 -0.48 3.01 0.14
CA GLY A 48 0.42 4.14 0.36
C GLY A 48 0.42 5.17 -0.78
N THR A 49 0.48 4.73 -2.04
CA THR A 49 0.68 5.64 -3.18
C THR A 49 -0.60 6.15 -3.84
N LYS A 50 -1.77 5.67 -3.45
CA LYS A 50 -3.05 6.18 -4.01
C LYS A 50 -4.01 6.68 -2.96
N TYR A 51 -4.16 5.94 -1.86
CA TYR A 51 -5.24 6.19 -0.92
C TYR A 51 -4.79 6.92 0.34
N LEU A 52 -3.53 6.75 0.73
CA LEU A 52 -2.91 7.44 1.86
C LEU A 52 -1.85 8.46 1.45
N GLU A 53 -1.63 8.68 0.15
CA GLU A 53 -0.60 9.62 -0.33
C GLU A 53 -0.83 11.03 0.24
N GLU A 54 -2.02 11.60 0.03
CA GLU A 54 -2.39 12.93 0.54
C GLU A 54 -2.40 12.98 2.08
N PRO A 55 -3.09 12.07 2.82
CA PRO A 55 -3.04 12.06 4.28
C PRO A 55 -1.63 12.02 4.87
N ILE A 56 -0.73 11.22 4.28
CA ILE A 56 0.68 11.15 4.71
C ILE A 56 1.37 12.49 4.45
N LEU A 57 1.20 13.04 3.25
CA LEU A 57 1.81 14.32 2.87
C LEU A 57 1.30 15.49 3.71
N ASP A 58 0.01 15.57 3.97
CA ASP A 58 -0.60 16.63 4.78
C ASP A 58 -0.05 16.59 6.20
N ASN A 59 0.04 15.41 6.82
CA ASN A 59 0.65 15.27 8.15
C ASN A 59 2.12 15.73 8.17
N ILE A 60 2.88 15.53 7.08
CA ILE A 60 4.26 16.04 6.97
C ILE A 60 4.27 17.55 6.78
N LYS A 61 3.42 18.08 5.90
CA LYS A 61 3.29 19.52 5.63
C LYS A 61 2.88 20.28 6.88
N GLU A 62 1.89 19.80 7.64
CA GLU A 62 1.46 20.40 8.91
C GLU A 62 2.65 20.64 9.85
N ARG A 63 3.51 19.63 10.02
CA ARG A 63 4.74 19.74 10.83
C ARG A 63 5.78 20.65 10.21
N ALA A 64 5.98 20.58 8.89
CA ALA A 64 6.90 21.46 8.19
C ALA A 64 6.50 22.94 8.33
N MET A 65 5.20 23.22 8.39
CA MET A 65 4.66 24.58 8.56
C MET A 65 4.89 25.17 9.96
N GLU A 66 5.20 24.35 10.96
CA GLU A 66 5.64 24.80 12.29
C GLU A 66 7.08 25.36 12.27
N VAL A 67 7.89 24.95 11.28
CA VAL A 67 9.26 25.42 11.11
C VAL A 67 9.28 26.61 10.14
N ALA A 68 9.51 27.82 10.66
CA ALA A 68 9.46 29.07 9.88
C ALA A 68 10.29 29.02 8.57
N PHE A 69 11.49 28.42 8.62
CA PHE A 69 12.34 28.23 7.43
C PHE A 69 11.66 27.37 6.35
N LEU A 70 11.10 26.22 6.72
CA LEU A 70 10.44 25.32 5.76
C LEU A 70 9.13 25.93 5.24
N LYS A 71 8.38 26.62 6.11
CA LYS A 71 7.14 27.31 5.75
C LYS A 71 7.33 28.31 4.61
N GLU A 72 8.35 29.16 4.68
CA GLU A 72 8.60 30.15 3.64
C GLU A 72 9.01 29.49 2.30
N LEU A 73 9.81 28.44 2.35
CA LEU A 73 10.19 27.67 1.17
C LEU A 73 9.01 26.95 0.52
N LEU A 74 8.13 26.34 1.32
CA LEU A 74 6.93 25.66 0.82
C LEU A 74 5.89 26.63 0.23
N LYS A 75 5.70 27.79 0.86
CA LYS A 75 4.74 28.80 0.38
C LYS A 75 5.14 29.45 -0.94
N THR A 76 6.44 29.57 -1.19
CA THR A 76 6.99 30.15 -2.41
C THR A 76 7.21 29.11 -3.52
N ASP A 77 6.81 27.86 -3.28
CA ASP A 77 7.07 26.72 -4.17
C ASP A 77 8.57 26.52 -4.46
N SER A 78 9.44 26.98 -3.55
CA SER A 78 10.90 26.81 -3.66
C SER A 78 11.33 25.37 -3.36
N ILE A 79 10.51 24.64 -2.60
CA ILE A 79 10.67 23.20 -2.34
C ILE A 79 9.31 22.51 -2.39
N TYR A 80 9.32 21.21 -2.69
CA TYR A 80 8.15 20.33 -2.54
C TYR A 80 8.49 19.13 -1.65
N ILE A 81 7.45 18.50 -1.09
CA ILE A 81 7.56 17.30 -0.27
C ILE A 81 6.84 16.17 -0.99
N SER A 82 7.52 15.03 -1.11
CA SER A 82 6.97 13.80 -1.66
C SER A 82 7.35 12.61 -0.78
N SER A 83 6.45 11.64 -0.65
CA SER A 83 6.73 10.39 0.07
C SER A 83 7.31 9.36 -0.89
N ASN A 84 8.53 8.90 -0.63
CA ASN A 84 9.14 7.84 -1.42
C ASN A 84 8.65 6.46 -0.96
N ILE A 85 7.41 6.13 -1.31
CA ILE A 85 6.80 4.82 -1.02
C ILE A 85 7.16 3.88 -2.17
N THR A 86 7.76 2.75 -1.83
CA THR A 86 8.05 1.67 -2.78
C THR A 86 7.51 0.36 -2.21
N VAL A 87 7.50 -0.70 -3.02
CA VAL A 87 7.11 -2.04 -2.56
C VAL A 87 7.96 -2.51 -1.37
N ASP A 88 9.25 -2.13 -1.35
CA ASP A 88 10.19 -2.48 -0.29
C ASP A 88 10.27 -1.40 0.83
N ASN A 89 9.74 -0.19 0.60
CA ASN A 89 9.75 0.91 1.56
C ASN A 89 8.33 1.39 1.89
N LEU A 90 7.74 0.75 2.90
CA LEU A 90 6.42 1.10 3.45
C LEU A 90 6.53 1.96 4.72
N ALA A 91 7.73 2.47 5.04
CA ALA A 91 7.98 3.27 6.23
C ALA A 91 7.07 4.51 6.35
N PRO A 92 6.74 5.25 5.26
CA PRO A 92 5.83 6.39 5.34
C PRO A 92 4.43 6.01 5.85
N ILE A 93 3.90 4.86 5.43
CA ILE A 93 2.60 4.35 5.89
C ILE A 93 2.66 4.05 7.38
N SER A 94 3.65 3.25 7.81
CA SER A 94 3.77 2.85 9.22
C SER A 94 3.98 4.05 10.17
N THR A 95 4.71 5.07 9.72
CA THR A 95 4.98 6.31 10.46
C THR A 95 3.74 7.17 10.56
N PHE A 96 2.94 7.22 9.48
CA PHE A 96 1.64 7.88 9.52
C PHE A 96 0.69 7.18 10.48
N LEU A 97 0.52 5.85 10.41
CA LEU A 97 -0.37 5.14 11.33
C LEU A 97 0.03 5.34 12.80
N GLY A 98 1.34 5.31 13.07
CA GLY A 98 1.89 5.61 14.38
C GLY A 98 1.42 4.62 15.46
N LYS A 99 1.54 5.03 16.73
CA LYS A 99 1.14 4.24 17.90
C LYS A 99 0.46 5.16 18.92
N ILE A 100 -0.49 4.63 19.66
CA ILE A 100 -1.05 5.34 20.82
C ILE A 100 0.07 5.62 21.82
N GLY A 101 0.12 6.85 22.35
CA GLY A 101 1.09 7.20 23.37
C GLY A 101 1.15 8.69 23.68
N SER A 102 2.16 9.08 24.45
CA SER A 102 2.39 10.47 24.81
C SER A 102 2.84 11.29 23.60
N PRO A 103 2.16 12.42 23.27
CA PRO A 103 2.56 13.29 22.17
C PRO A 103 4.01 13.80 22.27
N SER A 104 4.48 14.08 23.48
CA SER A 104 5.87 14.53 23.71
C SER A 104 6.92 13.44 23.44
N LYS A 105 6.50 12.17 23.32
CA LYS A 105 7.34 11.04 22.92
C LYS A 105 7.00 10.51 21.52
N GLY A 106 6.27 11.29 20.71
CA GLY A 106 5.87 10.91 19.35
C GLY A 106 4.68 9.96 19.27
N GLY A 107 3.95 9.75 20.37
CA GLY A 107 2.72 8.95 20.38
C GLY A 107 1.48 9.76 19.95
N LEU A 108 0.48 9.06 19.43
CA LEU A 108 -0.80 9.63 19.02
C LEU A 108 -1.81 9.61 20.17
N THR A 109 -2.70 10.61 20.18
CA THR A 109 -3.91 10.55 21.01
C THR A 109 -4.82 9.43 20.50
N PRO A 110 -5.67 8.82 21.36
CA PRO A 110 -6.61 7.79 20.92
C PRO A 110 -7.50 8.26 19.77
N LYS A 111 -7.95 9.51 19.79
CA LYS A 111 -8.77 10.10 18.73
C LYS A 111 -8.04 10.11 17.39
N GLU A 112 -6.79 10.59 17.37
CA GLU A 112 -6.01 10.68 16.13
C GLU A 112 -5.60 9.31 15.62
N PHE A 113 -5.22 8.39 16.52
CA PHE A 113 -4.92 7.01 16.15
C PHE A 113 -6.12 6.34 15.47
N LEU A 114 -7.31 6.43 16.06
CA LEU A 114 -8.53 5.85 15.48
C LEU A 114 -8.87 6.46 14.12
N ARG A 115 -8.73 7.78 13.94
CA ARG A 115 -8.91 8.44 12.65
C ARG A 115 -7.98 7.86 11.58
N ARG A 116 -6.69 7.66 11.90
CA ARG A 116 -5.72 7.10 10.96
C ARG A 116 -5.97 5.63 10.65
N GLN A 117 -6.40 4.85 11.64
CA GLN A 117 -6.83 3.46 11.43
C GLN A 117 -8.05 3.36 10.51
N GLU A 118 -9.02 4.28 10.63
CA GLU A 118 -10.19 4.33 9.75
C GLU A 118 -9.79 4.68 8.31
N LEU A 119 -8.90 5.66 8.12
CA LEU A 119 -8.34 5.97 6.80
C LEU A 119 -7.63 4.76 6.18
N HIS A 120 -6.82 4.04 6.97
CA HIS A 120 -6.14 2.83 6.50
C HIS A 120 -7.11 1.74 6.10
N LYS A 121 -8.12 1.46 6.92
CA LYS A 121 -9.15 0.46 6.63
C LYS A 121 -9.87 0.79 5.32
N ASN A 122 -10.26 2.05 5.12
CA ASN A 122 -10.90 2.49 3.88
C ASN A 122 -9.96 2.34 2.68
N ALA A 123 -8.68 2.69 2.85
CA ALA A 123 -7.65 2.49 1.83
C ALA A 123 -7.45 1.01 1.46
N GLU A 124 -7.45 0.10 2.44
CA GLU A 124 -7.37 -1.35 2.21
C GLU A 124 -8.57 -1.85 1.39
N ILE A 125 -9.79 -1.43 1.75
CA ILE A 125 -11.01 -1.79 1.02
C ILE A 125 -10.92 -1.33 -0.44
N GLU A 126 -10.54 -0.07 -0.66
CA GLU A 126 -10.46 0.48 -2.02
C GLU A 126 -9.31 -0.14 -2.83
N ALA A 127 -8.16 -0.43 -2.21
CA ALA A 127 -7.07 -1.16 -2.84
C ALA A 127 -7.50 -2.59 -3.25
N MET A 128 -8.38 -3.24 -2.51
CA MET A 128 -8.94 -4.54 -2.91
C MET A 128 -9.95 -4.40 -4.06
N LYS A 129 -10.73 -3.31 -4.11
CA LYS A 129 -11.64 -3.02 -5.22
C LYS A 129 -10.91 -2.69 -6.54
N ASP A 130 -9.68 -2.22 -6.47
CA ASP A 130 -8.83 -1.97 -7.64
C ASP A 130 -8.38 -3.27 -8.34
N VAL A 131 -8.33 -4.41 -7.62
CA VAL A 131 -7.74 -5.68 -8.11
C VAL A 131 -8.33 -6.17 -9.44
N PRO A 132 -9.67 -6.25 -9.64
CA PRO A 132 -10.22 -6.69 -10.92
C PRO A 132 -9.76 -5.84 -12.11
N GLY A 133 -9.67 -4.51 -11.91
CA GLY A 133 -9.18 -3.61 -12.95
C GLY A 133 -7.70 -3.80 -13.25
N PHE A 134 -6.89 -4.21 -12.26
CA PHE A 134 -5.48 -4.54 -12.48
C PHE A 134 -5.27 -5.89 -13.13
N ILE A 135 -6.13 -6.88 -12.90
CA ILE A 135 -6.11 -8.17 -13.63
C ILE A 135 -6.34 -7.91 -15.12
N GLU A 136 -7.32 -7.07 -15.48
CA GLU A 136 -7.55 -6.72 -16.89
C GLU A 136 -6.36 -5.93 -17.48
N LYS A 137 -5.81 -4.97 -16.73
CA LYS A 137 -4.68 -4.16 -17.19
C LYS A 137 -3.39 -4.97 -17.33
N SER A 138 -3.15 -5.96 -16.47
CA SER A 138 -1.93 -6.77 -16.52
C SER A 138 -1.80 -7.49 -17.86
N GLU A 139 -2.91 -8.01 -18.37
CA GLU A 139 -2.94 -8.65 -19.70
C GLU A 139 -2.96 -7.58 -20.80
N ARG A 140 -3.96 -6.67 -20.79
CA ARG A 140 -4.20 -5.74 -21.90
C ARG A 140 -3.07 -4.73 -22.14
N ILE A 141 -2.51 -4.15 -21.06
CA ILE A 141 -1.54 -3.06 -21.17
C ILE A 141 -0.12 -3.59 -21.13
N TYR A 142 0.12 -4.55 -20.25
CA TYR A 142 1.48 -4.99 -19.92
C TYR A 142 1.84 -6.37 -20.50
N GLY A 143 0.86 -7.11 -21.04
CA GLY A 143 1.10 -8.42 -21.67
C GLY A 143 1.51 -9.53 -20.71
N TYR A 144 1.15 -9.44 -19.43
CA TYR A 144 1.43 -10.51 -18.46
C TYR A 144 0.36 -11.61 -18.53
N ASP A 145 0.82 -12.86 -18.59
CA ASP A 145 -0.04 -14.05 -18.59
C ASP A 145 -0.69 -14.30 -17.23
N HIS A 146 -0.03 -13.88 -16.15
CA HIS A 146 -0.45 -14.21 -14.79
C HIS A 146 -0.46 -12.97 -13.89
N PHE A 147 -1.28 -13.03 -12.84
CA PHE A 147 -1.48 -11.95 -11.90
C PHE A 147 -1.38 -12.48 -10.47
N ILE A 148 -0.61 -11.80 -9.63
CA ILE A 148 -0.59 -12.05 -8.19
C ILE A 148 -0.89 -10.78 -7.39
N ASN A 149 -1.85 -10.89 -6.48
CA ASN A 149 -2.15 -9.89 -5.46
C ASN A 149 -1.51 -10.31 -4.13
N ASP A 150 -0.46 -9.60 -3.72
CA ASP A 150 0.05 -9.61 -2.35
C ASP A 150 -0.80 -8.63 -1.52
N ALA A 151 -1.88 -9.15 -0.93
CA ALA A 151 -2.84 -8.34 -0.19
C ALA A 151 -2.24 -7.88 1.15
N GLY A 152 -2.76 -6.76 1.67
CA GLY A 152 -2.40 -6.25 2.98
C GLY A 152 -2.55 -7.29 4.09
N GLY A 153 -1.62 -7.28 5.04
CA GLY A 153 -1.54 -8.27 6.13
C GLY A 153 -2.58 -8.11 7.24
N SER A 154 -3.46 -7.11 7.17
CA SER A 154 -4.39 -6.76 8.23
C SER A 154 -5.80 -6.57 7.69
N ILE A 155 -6.43 -7.67 7.23
CA ILE A 155 -7.89 -7.68 7.12
C ILE A 155 -8.43 -7.66 8.56
N CYS A 156 -8.72 -6.47 9.09
CA CYS A 156 -9.38 -6.24 10.37
C CYS A 156 -10.69 -5.46 10.17
#